data_AF-A0A5C3NZS5-F1
#
_entry.id   AF-A0A5C3NZS5-F1
#
_cell.length_a   1.000
_cell.length_b   1.000
_cell.length_c   1.000
_cell.angle_alpha   90.00
_cell.angle_beta   90.00
_cell.angle_gamma   90.00
#
_symmetry.space_group_name_H-M   'P 1'
#
loop_
_entity.id
_entity.type
_entity.pdbx_description
1 polymer ?
#
loop_
_entity_poly.entity_id
_entity_poly.type
_entity_poly.pdbx_seq_one_letter_code
_entity_poly.pdbx_strand_id
1 'polypeptide(L)'
;YPLKRLSGHLTLVARFIRCITNHTPTGHYRDHFRARHGEPTLCILHSGPPAYHTREHILFRCDHYTRRFAHSSIEELLQSLDPFYDIQSFLQDNPTAFSFEDAPD
;
A
#
# COMPACT_ATOMS: atom_id res chain seq x y z
N TYR A 1 -8.05 16.33 12.48
CA TYR A 1 -8.56 16.08 11.11
C TYR A 1 -7.42 15.58 10.23
N PRO A 2 -7.27 14.26 10.07
CA PRO A 2 -6.17 13.64 9.31
C PRO A 2 -6.06 14.17 7.88
N LEU A 3 -7.21 14.35 7.21
CA LEU A 3 -7.27 14.85 5.83
C LEU A 3 -6.74 16.28 5.65
N LYS A 4 -6.76 17.12 6.71
CA LYS A 4 -6.13 18.45 6.67
C LYS A 4 -4.59 18.36 6.66
N ARG A 5 -3.99 17.28 7.19
CA ARG A 5 -2.53 17.07 7.13
C ARG A 5 -2.06 16.65 5.74
N LEU A 6 -2.98 16.11 4.93
CA LEU A 6 -2.74 15.65 3.56
C LEU A 6 -3.17 16.68 2.50
N SER A 7 -3.81 17.80 2.91
CA SER A 7 -4.32 18.81 1.99
C SER A 7 -3.17 19.50 1.25
N GLY A 8 -3.20 19.45 -0.08
CA GLY A 8 -2.14 19.95 -0.96
C GLY A 8 -1.54 18.88 -1.87
N HIS A 9 -1.72 17.60 -1.53
CA HIS A 9 -1.22 16.46 -2.32
C HIS A 9 -2.35 15.47 -2.63
N LEU A 10 -3.14 15.76 -3.67
CA LEU A 10 -4.28 14.94 -4.09
C LEU A 10 -3.91 13.46 -4.31
N THR A 11 -2.70 13.20 -4.84
CA THR A 11 -2.17 11.85 -5.04
C THR A 11 -1.95 11.11 -3.71
N LEU A 12 -1.37 11.78 -2.71
CA LEU A 12 -1.15 11.23 -1.38
C LEU A 12 -2.48 10.93 -0.68
N VAL A 13 -3.46 11.84 -0.77
CA VAL A 13 -4.81 11.61 -0.24
C VAL A 13 -5.45 10.39 -0.87
N ALA A 14 -5.41 10.27 -2.20
CA ALA A 14 -5.98 9.13 -2.91
C ALA A 14 -5.34 7.80 -2.46
N ARG A 15 -4.01 7.75 -2.38
CA ARG A 15 -3.27 6.58 -1.91
C ARG A 15 -3.60 6.23 -0.46
N PHE A 16 -3.73 7.23 0.40
CA PHE A 16 -4.17 7.06 1.79
C PHE A 16 -5.55 6.41 1.89
N ILE A 17 -6.54 6.94 1.16
CA ILE A 17 -7.90 6.40 1.13
C ILE A 17 -7.91 4.96 0.63
N ARG A 18 -7.16 4.65 -0.43
CA ARG A 18 -7.05 3.28 -0.95
C ARG A 18 -6.47 2.34 0.09
N CYS A 19 -5.39 2.72 0.77
CA CYS A 19 -4.76 1.94 1.83
C CYS A 19 -5.76 1.56 2.94
N ILE A 20 -6.46 2.55 3.53
CA ILE A 20 -7.36 2.30 4.67
C ILE A 20 -8.61 1.51 4.25
N THR A 21 -9.14 1.73 3.04
CA THR A 21 -10.37 1.07 2.57
C THR A 21 -10.11 -0.26 1.85
N ASN A 22 -8.85 -0.64 1.67
CA ASN A 22 -8.42 -1.79 0.87
C ASN A 22 -8.86 -1.75 -0.60
N HIS A 23 -9.25 -0.58 -1.13
CA HIS A 23 -9.58 -0.40 -2.55
C HIS A 23 -8.34 0.03 -3.34
N THR A 24 -7.29 -0.79 -3.27
CA THR A 24 -5.96 -0.52 -3.83
C THR A 24 -5.78 -1.27 -5.16
N PRO A 25 -4.98 -0.75 -6.11
CA PRO A 25 -4.64 -1.43 -7.37
C PRO A 25 -3.60 -2.55 -7.14
N THR A 26 -3.93 -3.47 -6.22
CA THR A 26 -3.18 -4.66 -5.85
C THR A 26 -3.39 -5.81 -6.84
N GLY A 27 -2.72 -6.94 -6.63
CA GLY A 27 -2.97 -8.18 -7.35
C GLY A 27 -4.46 -8.57 -7.36
N HIS A 28 -5.15 -8.45 -6.21
CA HIS A 28 -6.60 -8.71 -6.14
C HIS A 28 -7.40 -7.83 -7.08
N TYR A 29 -7.11 -6.53 -7.12
CA TYR A 29 -7.78 -5.61 -8.05
C TYR A 29 -7.52 -6.00 -9.50
N ARG A 30 -6.29 -6.38 -9.85
CA ARG A 30 -5.91 -6.75 -11.21
C ARG A 30 -6.60 -8.05 -11.64
N ASP A 31 -6.63 -9.06 -10.79
CA ASP A 31 -7.35 -10.32 -11.07
C ASP A 31 -8.86 -10.10 -11.24
N HIS A 32 -9.48 -9.23 -10.43
CA HIS A 32 -10.92 -9.02 -10.51
C HIS A 32 -11.34 -8.08 -11.64
N PHE A 33 -10.61 -6.98 -11.85
CA PHE A 33 -11.03 -5.90 -12.73
C PHE A 33 -10.20 -5.76 -14.00
N ARG A 34 -9.00 -6.37 -14.05
CA ARG A 34 -8.07 -6.26 -15.18
C ARG A 34 -7.53 -7.60 -15.68
N ALA A 35 -8.21 -8.72 -15.42
CA ALA A 35 -7.77 -10.06 -15.82
C ALA A 35 -7.37 -10.19 -17.30
N ARG A 36 -8.04 -9.46 -18.20
CA ARG A 36 -7.77 -9.50 -19.65
C ARG A 36 -6.58 -8.64 -20.10
N HIS A 37 -6.02 -7.83 -19.20
CA HIS A 37 -4.89 -6.95 -19.50
C HIS A 37 -3.53 -7.61 -19.25
N GLY A 38 -3.50 -8.81 -18.66
CA GLY A 38 -2.25 -9.53 -18.38
C GLY A 38 -1.34 -8.81 -17.40
N GLU A 39 -1.91 -8.00 -16.50
CA GLU A 39 -1.12 -7.28 -15.49
C GLU A 39 -0.59 -8.23 -14.40
N PRO A 40 0.62 -7.98 -13.88
CA PRO A 40 1.22 -8.81 -12.85
C PRO A 40 0.43 -8.73 -11.53
N THR A 41 0.15 -9.89 -10.93
CA THR A 41 -0.54 -9.99 -9.64
C THR A 41 0.36 -10.44 -8.49
N LEU A 42 1.54 -10.94 -8.82
CA LEU A 42 2.58 -11.31 -7.88
C LEU A 42 3.63 -10.20 -7.81
N CYS A 43 4.03 -9.84 -6.59
CA CYS A 43 5.19 -9.03 -6.34
C CYS A 43 6.47 -9.87 -6.41
N ILE A 44 7.42 -9.41 -7.20
CA ILE A 44 8.76 -10.00 -7.36
C ILE A 44 9.89 -9.02 -6.99
N LEU A 45 9.52 -7.82 -6.51
CA LEU A 45 10.45 -6.71 -6.24
C LEU A 45 11.19 -6.83 -4.90
N HIS A 46 11.04 -7.97 -4.20
CA HIS A 46 11.51 -8.20 -2.84
C HIS A 46 12.44 -9.41 -2.77
N SER A 47 13.25 -9.53 -1.73
CA SER A 47 14.31 -10.58 -1.66
C SER A 47 13.82 -12.03 -1.51
N GLY A 48 12.51 -12.24 -1.42
CA GLY A 48 11.89 -13.53 -1.11
C GLY A 48 11.25 -14.19 -2.34
N PRO A 49 10.58 -15.35 -2.16
CA PRO A 49 9.77 -15.96 -3.20
C PRO A 49 8.65 -15.02 -3.65
N PRO A 50 8.21 -15.08 -4.93
CA PRO A 50 7.09 -14.28 -5.42
C PRO A 50 5.88 -14.38 -4.48
N ALA A 51 5.37 -13.22 -4.06
CA ALA A 51 4.25 -13.15 -3.14
C ALA A 51 3.08 -12.43 -3.79
N TYR A 52 1.86 -12.84 -3.49
CA TYR A 52 0.68 -12.16 -4.04
C TYR A 52 0.65 -10.70 -3.56
N HIS A 53 0.48 -9.75 -4.48
CA HIS A 53 0.58 -8.32 -4.19
C HIS A 53 -0.67 -7.84 -3.44
N THR A 54 -0.72 -8.04 -2.12
CA THR A 54 -1.83 -7.62 -1.25
C THR A 54 -1.48 -6.36 -0.46
N ARG A 55 -2.49 -5.73 0.15
CA ARG A 55 -2.26 -4.64 1.10
C ARG A 55 -1.36 -5.06 2.26
N GLU A 56 -1.60 -6.23 2.84
CA GLU A 56 -0.80 -6.76 3.94
C GLU A 56 0.65 -7.05 3.51
N HIS A 57 0.85 -7.51 2.27
CA HIS A 57 2.19 -7.68 1.72
C HIS A 57 2.93 -6.32 1.63
N ILE A 58 2.29 -5.31 1.04
CA ILE A 58 2.84 -3.95 0.90
C ILE A 58 3.16 -3.33 2.27
N LEU A 59 2.21 -3.38 3.21
CA LEU A 59 2.34 -2.70 4.51
C LEU A 59 3.24 -3.39 5.51
N PHE A 60 3.40 -4.71 5.47
CA PHE A 60 3.97 -5.43 6.62
C PHE A 60 5.03 -6.46 6.26
N ARG A 61 5.16 -6.88 5.00
CA ARG A 61 6.02 -8.02 4.64
C ARG A 61 7.11 -7.70 3.64
N CYS A 62 6.78 -6.94 2.61
CA CYS A 62 7.64 -6.73 1.45
C CYS A 62 8.80 -5.80 1.77
N ASP A 63 10.05 -6.24 1.63
CA ASP A 63 11.25 -5.43 1.92
C ASP A 63 11.58 -4.39 0.85
N HIS A 64 10.87 -4.43 -0.29
CA HIS A 64 10.87 -3.37 -1.30
C HIS A 64 10.40 -2.02 -0.72
N TYR A 65 9.45 -2.06 0.23
CA TYR A 65 8.88 -0.85 0.81
C TYR A 65 9.60 -0.45 2.10
N THR A 66 10.00 0.81 2.18
CA THR A 66 10.57 1.40 3.38
C THR A 66 9.50 1.56 4.45
N ARG A 67 9.75 1.03 5.66
CA ARG A 67 8.82 1.10 6.79
C ARG A 67 9.52 1.61 8.04
N ARG A 68 8.90 2.59 8.71
CA ARG A 68 9.38 3.17 9.98
C ARG A 68 8.55 2.77 11.19
N PHE A 69 7.64 1.81 11.02
CA PHE A 69 6.83 1.23 12.08
C PHE A 69 7.00 -0.29 12.07
N ALA A 70 6.71 -0.92 13.21
CA ALA A 70 6.85 -2.36 13.42
C ALA A 70 5.50 -3.02 13.73
N HIS A 71 4.48 -2.70 12.95
CA HIS A 71 3.17 -3.36 13.00
C HIS A 71 3.19 -4.61 12.13
N SER A 72 2.48 -5.65 12.56
CA SER A 72 2.40 -6.94 11.88
C SER A 72 1.08 -7.17 11.13
N SER A 73 0.05 -6.36 11.43
CA SER A 73 -1.25 -6.41 10.76
C SER A 73 -1.93 -5.04 10.69
N ILE A 74 -2.99 -4.97 9.88
CA ILE A 74 -3.81 -3.75 9.78
C ILE A 74 -4.56 -3.47 11.08
N GLU A 75 -5.00 -4.51 11.79
CA GLU A 75 -5.67 -4.39 13.09
C GLU A 75 -4.74 -3.77 14.13
N GLU A 76 -3.49 -4.22 14.21
CA GLU A 76 -2.49 -3.66 15.11
C GLU A 76 -2.16 -2.21 14.76
N LEU A 77 -1.94 -1.92 13.47
CA LEU A 77 -1.69 -0.57 12.99
C LEU A 77 -2.84 0.36 13.39
N LEU A 78 -4.09 -0.02 13.14
CA LEU A 78 -5.28 0.78 13.45
C LEU A 78 -5.52 0.98 14.96
N GLN A 79 -4.94 0.14 15.82
CA GLN A 79 -4.98 0.28 17.28
C GLN A 79 -3.85 1.16 17.84
N SER A 80 -2.88 1.57 17.01
CA SER A 80 -1.79 2.44 17.44
C SER A 80 -2.27 3.83 17.88
N LEU A 81 -1.39 4.58 18.56
CA LEU A 81 -1.71 5.93 19.06
C LEU A 81 -1.99 6.94 17.93
N ASP A 82 -1.33 6.81 16.78
CA ASP A 82 -1.59 7.64 15.59
C ASP A 82 -1.38 6.84 14.28
N PRO A 83 -2.32 5.95 13.90
CA PRO A 83 -2.24 5.17 12.66
C PRO A 83 -2.16 6.06 11.42
N PHE A 84 -2.70 7.27 11.50
CA PHE A 84 -2.72 8.20 10.38
C PHE A 84 -1.33 8.71 10.08
N TYR A 85 -0.54 9.03 11.11
CA TYR A 85 0.84 9.43 10.95
C TYR A 85 1.69 8.30 10.37
N ASP A 86 1.55 7.08 10.88
CA ASP A 86 2.31 5.92 10.41
C ASP A 86 2.04 5.62 8.92
N ILE A 87 0.76 5.60 8.52
CA ILE A 87 0.38 5.40 7.11
C ILE A 87 0.87 6.58 6.26
N GLN A 88 0.68 7.83 6.71
CA GLN A 88 1.15 9.00 5.96
C GLN A 88 2.66 8.94 5.71
N SER A 89 3.45 8.66 6.74
CA SER A 89 4.90 8.53 6.68
C SER A 89 5.32 7.44 5.69
N PHE A 90 4.68 6.26 5.76
CA PHE A 90 4.90 5.17 4.81
C PHE A 90 4.63 5.58 3.36
N LEU A 91 3.54 6.29 3.09
CA LEU A 91 3.18 6.70 1.73
C LEU A 91 4.12 7.79 1.18
N GLN A 92 4.69 8.61 2.05
CA GLN A 92 5.70 9.61 1.69
C GLN A 92 7.05 8.96 1.37
N ASP A 93 7.46 7.95 2.14
CA ASP A 93 8.70 7.20 1.91
C ASP A 93 8.62 6.28 0.68
N ASN A 94 7.41 5.87 0.28
CA ASN A 94 7.18 4.97 -0.85
C ASN A 94 6.25 5.62 -1.88
N PRO A 95 6.75 6.46 -2.81
CA PRO A 95 5.92 7.33 -3.65
C PRO A 95 4.89 6.62 -4.54
N THR A 96 5.14 5.36 -4.92
CA THR A 96 4.25 4.57 -5.78
C THR A 96 3.25 3.75 -4.99
N ALA A 97 3.50 3.41 -3.71
CA ALA A 97 2.71 2.44 -2.95
C ALA A 97 1.18 2.72 -3.01
N PHE A 98 0.37 1.72 -3.38
CA PHE A 98 -1.09 1.84 -3.56
C PHE A 98 -1.56 2.77 -4.70
N SER A 99 -0.70 3.03 -5.67
CA SER A 99 -1.06 3.64 -6.95
C SER A 99 -0.99 2.62 -8.08
N PHE A 100 -1.48 2.96 -9.26
CA PHE A 100 -1.37 2.05 -10.42
C PHE A 100 0.08 1.84 -10.86
N GLU A 101 0.96 2.80 -10.57
CA GLU A 101 2.40 2.74 -10.81
C GLU A 101 3.11 1.76 -9.85
N ASP A 102 2.42 1.26 -8.84
CA ASP A 102 2.91 0.23 -7.91
C ASP A 102 2.81 -1.20 -8.49
N ALA A 103 2.61 -1.32 -9.80
CA ALA A 103 2.59 -2.60 -10.48
C ALA A 103 3.97 -3.27 -10.35
N PRO A 104 4.04 -4.54 -9.91
CA PRO A 104 5.32 -5.25 -9.88
C PRO A 104 5.72 -5.65 -11.30
N ASP A 105 6.58 -4.85 -11.93
CA ASP A 105 7.14 -5.09 -13.28
C ASP A 105 8.52 -5.79 -13.24
#